data_AF-A0A165JCW3-F1
#
_entry.id   AF-A0A165JCW3-F1
#
_cell.length_a   1.000
_cell.length_b   1.000
_cell.length_c   1.000
_cell.angle_alpha   90.00
_cell.angle_beta   90.00
_cell.angle_gamma   90.00
#
_symmetry.space_group_name_H-M   'P 1'
#
loop_
_entity.id
_entity.type
_entity.pdbx_description
1 polymer ?
#
loop_
_entity_poly.entity_id
_entity_poly.type
_entity_poly.pdbx_seq_one_letter_code
_entity_poly.pdbx_strand_id
1 'polypeptide(L)'
;MKYLVTACAFLLAGCQHLNYQPPSGDDTATVTFTGNSISAQPMVCVPGKGFKSTEYALTSSGSEALGDLREALKKSPQVTTTVTAGEPTRIGVAFNRPGNNHSRDRCQVALLFTPTANSKYNAHFVYENDQCGLSLQDTAGGSADAVLTDWECP
;
A
#
# COMPACT_ATOMS: atom_id res chain seq x y z
N MET A 1 -47.19 -24.80 -25.23
CA MET A 1 -46.86 -23.45 -24.70
C MET A 1 -46.64 -23.55 -23.20
N LYS A 2 -45.61 -22.86 -22.66
CA LYS A 2 -45.46 -22.44 -21.24
C LYS A 2 -45.02 -23.55 -20.26
N TYR A 3 -43.96 -23.47 -19.44
CA TYR A 3 -42.82 -22.55 -19.23
C TYR A 3 -41.71 -23.39 -18.54
N LEU A 4 -40.45 -23.25 -18.97
CA LEU A 4 -39.27 -23.71 -18.21
C LEU A 4 -38.94 -22.62 -17.19
N VAL A 5 -39.10 -22.89 -15.89
CA VAL A 5 -38.62 -22.01 -14.82
C VAL A 5 -37.25 -22.53 -14.38
N THR A 6 -36.21 -22.04 -15.04
CA THR A 6 -34.83 -22.15 -14.60
C THR A 6 -34.60 -21.11 -13.50
N ALA A 7 -34.66 -21.53 -12.24
CA ALA A 7 -34.22 -20.71 -11.11
C ALA A 7 -32.71 -20.92 -10.90
N CYS A 8 -31.90 -20.17 -11.67
CA CYS A 8 -30.50 -19.93 -11.31
C CYS A 8 -30.45 -19.04 -10.07
N ALA A 9 -30.34 -19.64 -8.89
CA ALA A 9 -29.97 -18.95 -7.67
C ALA A 9 -28.45 -18.67 -7.70
N PHE A 10 -28.05 -17.63 -8.44
CA PHE A 10 -26.71 -17.08 -8.42
C PHE A 10 -26.70 -15.73 -7.70
N LEU A 11 -25.72 -15.59 -6.81
CA LEU A 11 -25.15 -14.35 -6.28
C LEU A 11 -25.83 -13.70 -5.07
N LEU A 12 -25.62 -14.32 -3.91
CA LEU A 12 -25.31 -13.57 -2.70
C LEU A 12 -23.88 -13.00 -2.81
N ALA A 13 -23.68 -12.04 -3.71
CA ALA A 13 -22.56 -11.12 -3.63
C ALA A 13 -22.94 -10.04 -2.61
N GLY A 14 -22.81 -10.38 -1.33
CA GLY A 14 -23.01 -9.43 -0.24
C GLY A 14 -22.06 -8.23 -0.39
N CYS A 15 -22.66 -7.04 -0.47
CA CYS A 15 -22.12 -5.72 -0.13
C CYS A 15 -20.59 -5.56 -0.12
N GLN A 16 -19.95 -5.44 -1.29
CA GLN A 16 -18.52 -5.09 -1.39
C GLN A 16 -18.32 -3.58 -1.33
N HIS A 17 -18.73 -2.95 -0.23
CA HIS A 17 -18.39 -1.56 0.04
C HIS A 17 -16.94 -1.47 0.56
N LEU A 18 -16.01 -1.29 -0.38
CA LEU A 18 -14.92 -0.30 -0.37
C LEU A 18 -13.69 -0.42 0.56
N ASN A 19 -13.50 -1.46 1.38
CA ASN A 19 -12.25 -1.59 2.16
C ASN A 19 -11.40 -2.80 1.70
N TYR A 20 -10.15 -2.54 1.30
CA TYR A 20 -9.17 -3.59 1.04
C TYR A 20 -8.72 -4.16 2.38
N GLN A 21 -9.06 -5.42 2.65
CA GLN A 21 -8.56 -6.09 3.85
C GLN A 21 -7.18 -6.72 3.54
N PRO A 22 -6.12 -6.39 4.31
CA PRO A 22 -4.82 -7.02 4.15
C PRO A 22 -4.89 -8.55 4.35
N PRO A 23 -4.09 -9.34 3.62
CA PRO A 23 -4.01 -10.78 3.84
C PRO A 23 -3.53 -11.10 5.26
N SER A 24 -3.96 -12.23 5.82
CA SER A 24 -3.58 -12.67 7.16
C SER A 24 -3.22 -14.17 7.17
N GLY A 25 -2.44 -14.58 8.17
CA GLY A 25 -1.98 -15.96 8.34
C GLY A 25 -0.47 -16.13 8.14
N ASP A 26 -0.01 -17.37 8.25
CA ASP A 26 1.42 -17.72 8.27
C ASP A 26 2.10 -17.58 6.89
N ASP A 27 1.31 -17.53 5.82
CA ASP A 27 1.76 -17.34 4.43
C ASP A 27 1.82 -15.85 4.05
N THR A 28 2.03 -14.97 5.03
CA THR A 28 2.14 -13.52 4.81
C THR A 28 3.50 -12.99 5.21
N ALA A 29 3.89 -11.89 4.56
CA ALA A 29 5.02 -11.08 4.97
C ALA A 29 4.52 -9.72 5.46
N THR A 30 5.30 -9.08 6.32
CA THR A 30 5.01 -7.74 6.83
C THR A 30 5.88 -6.71 6.11
N VAL A 31 5.28 -5.64 5.60
CA VAL A 31 5.98 -4.48 5.03
C VAL A 31 5.68 -3.26 5.88
N THR A 32 6.73 -2.63 6.40
CA THR A 32 6.67 -1.37 7.12
C THR A 32 7.18 -0.25 6.22
N PHE A 33 6.30 0.65 5.81
CA PHE A 33 6.63 1.84 5.07
C PHE A 33 7.14 2.92 6.01
N THR A 34 8.24 3.57 5.65
CA THR A 34 8.87 4.68 6.36
C THR A 34 9.27 5.77 5.37
N GLY A 35 9.68 6.95 5.84
CA GLY A 35 10.24 7.98 4.96
C GLY A 35 10.94 9.11 5.69
N ASN A 36 11.58 10.01 4.93
CA ASN A 36 12.38 11.16 5.42
C ASN A 36 11.52 12.33 5.97
N SER A 37 10.51 12.04 6.80
CA SER A 37 9.54 13.01 7.38
C SER A 37 8.58 13.64 6.36
N ILE A 38 8.34 12.94 5.26
CA ILE A 38 7.40 13.34 4.21
C ILE A 38 6.14 12.46 4.31
N SER A 39 4.97 13.10 4.30
CA SER A 39 3.68 12.38 4.24
C SER A 39 3.43 11.91 2.81
N ALA A 40 3.79 10.67 2.54
CA ALA A 40 3.46 9.98 1.30
C ALA A 40 2.51 8.82 1.58
N GLN A 41 1.63 8.50 0.64
CA GLN A 41 0.59 7.49 0.80
C GLN A 41 1.13 6.11 0.40
N PRO A 42 1.26 5.14 1.33
CA PRO A 42 1.61 3.77 0.99
C PRO A 42 0.50 3.08 0.22
N MET A 43 0.89 2.26 -0.76
CA MET A 43 -0.01 1.55 -1.65
C MET A 43 0.46 0.10 -1.83
N VAL A 44 -0.48 -0.82 -1.96
CA VAL A 44 -0.24 -2.22 -2.30
C VAL A 44 -1.01 -2.56 -3.57
N CYS A 45 -0.37 -3.27 -4.49
CA CYS A 45 -1.04 -3.78 -5.68
C CYS A 45 -1.98 -4.93 -5.30
N VAL A 46 -3.25 -4.78 -5.68
CA VAL A 46 -4.26 -5.82 -5.51
C VAL A 46 -4.69 -6.28 -6.90
N PRO A 47 -4.40 -7.54 -7.30
CA PRO A 47 -4.70 -8.02 -8.64
C PRO A 47 -6.13 -7.76 -9.07
N GLY A 48 -6.32 -7.21 -10.27
CA GLY A 48 -7.63 -6.84 -10.83
C GLY A 48 -8.34 -5.67 -10.13
N LYS A 49 -7.77 -5.08 -9.07
CA LYS A 49 -8.29 -3.89 -8.37
C LYS A 49 -7.34 -2.69 -8.43
N GLY A 50 -6.12 -2.87 -8.95
CA GLY A 50 -5.10 -1.84 -9.03
C GLY A 50 -4.40 -1.57 -7.70
N PHE A 51 -3.57 -0.52 -7.65
CA PHE A 51 -2.99 -0.06 -6.39
C PHE A 51 -4.07 0.44 -5.43
N LYS A 52 -4.13 -0.15 -4.24
CA LYS A 52 -4.99 0.28 -3.13
C LYS A 52 -4.16 0.93 -2.05
N SER A 53 -4.69 2.00 -1.47
CA SER A 53 -4.16 2.51 -0.22
C SER A 53 -4.24 1.41 0.82
N THR A 54 -3.17 1.23 1.57
CA THR A 54 -3.26 0.44 2.80
C THR A 54 -4.36 1.05 3.68
N GLU A 55 -5.10 0.25 4.45
CA GLU A 55 -6.15 0.76 5.36
C GLU A 55 -5.60 1.80 6.35
N TYR A 56 -4.29 1.71 6.61
CA TYR A 56 -3.48 2.74 7.27
C TYR A 56 -2.91 3.74 6.26
N ALA A 57 -3.77 4.32 5.43
CA ALA A 57 -3.49 5.65 4.90
C ALA A 57 -3.19 6.55 6.09
N LEU A 58 -2.10 7.32 6.02
CA LEU A 58 -1.79 8.33 7.02
C LEU A 58 -3.00 9.24 7.18
N THR A 59 -3.80 8.94 8.20
CA THR A 59 -5.02 9.62 8.66
C THR A 59 -6.26 9.52 7.78
N SER A 60 -7.25 8.75 8.24
CA SER A 60 -8.63 9.23 8.52
C SER A 60 -9.40 8.08 9.20
N SER A 61 -9.68 8.12 10.50
CA SER A 61 -10.99 8.57 11.01
C SER A 61 -11.06 8.69 12.55
N GLY A 62 -11.60 9.80 13.08
CA GLY A 62 -12.40 9.83 14.33
C GLY A 62 -11.77 10.27 15.67
N SER A 63 -12.08 11.51 16.09
CA SER A 63 -12.08 12.13 17.45
C SER A 63 -10.81 12.14 18.33
N GLU A 64 -10.39 13.38 18.67
CA GLU A 64 -9.60 13.89 19.82
C GLU A 64 -8.24 13.24 20.17
N ALA A 65 -8.03 11.93 20.01
CA ALA A 65 -6.73 11.26 20.12
C ALA A 65 -5.85 11.42 18.85
N LEU A 66 -6.42 11.96 17.78
CA LEU A 66 -5.78 12.17 16.48
C LEU A 66 -4.85 13.37 16.43
N GLY A 67 -4.94 14.31 17.38
CA GLY A 67 -4.03 15.46 17.45
C GLY A 67 -2.61 15.03 17.75
N ASP A 68 -2.43 14.27 18.84
CA ASP A 68 -1.14 13.73 19.24
C ASP A 68 -0.64 12.65 18.28
N LEU A 69 -1.55 11.83 17.74
CA LEU A 69 -1.20 10.87 16.68
C LEU A 69 -0.77 11.57 15.40
N ARG A 70 -1.39 12.68 15.00
CA ARG A 70 -0.95 13.50 13.86
C ARG A 70 0.40 14.16 14.13
N GLU A 71 0.64 14.67 15.32
CA GLU A 71 1.94 15.22 15.71
C GLU A 71 3.04 14.13 15.79
N ALA A 72 2.69 12.90 16.21
CA ALA A 72 3.58 11.75 16.20
C ALA A 72 3.85 11.22 14.77
N LEU A 73 2.83 11.15 13.92
CA LEU A 73 2.95 10.78 12.51
C LEU A 73 3.67 11.85 11.69
N LYS A 74 3.59 13.13 12.07
CA LYS A 74 4.44 14.19 11.51
C LYS A 74 5.93 13.98 11.82
N LYS A 75 6.26 13.32 12.94
CA LYS A 75 7.65 13.07 13.37
C LYS A 75 8.25 11.79 12.78
N SER A 76 7.44 10.77 12.48
CA SER A 76 7.87 9.59 11.72
C SER A 76 6.64 8.79 11.26
N PRO A 77 6.14 8.99 10.03
CA PRO A 77 5.02 8.22 9.53
C PRO A 77 5.50 6.80 9.21
N GLN A 78 5.15 5.85 10.09
CA GLN A 78 5.34 4.43 9.83
C GLN A 78 3.99 3.78 9.57
N VAL A 79 3.88 3.02 8.49
CA VAL A 79 2.67 2.29 8.13
C VAL A 79 3.03 0.85 7.88
N THR A 80 2.44 -0.05 8.66
CA THR A 80 2.68 -1.48 8.52
C THR A 80 1.49 -2.14 7.83
N THR A 81 1.76 -2.98 6.84
CA THR A 81 0.75 -3.79 6.16
C THR A 81 1.28 -5.19 5.91
N THR A 82 0.40 -6.12 5.61
CA THR A 82 0.73 -7.49 5.21
C THR A 82 0.56 -7.67 3.72
N VAL A 83 1.40 -8.52 3.14
CA VAL A 83 1.33 -8.96 1.74
C VAL A 83 1.39 -10.48 1.70
N THR A 84 0.76 -11.08 0.70
CA THR A 84 0.85 -12.53 0.47
C THR A 84 2.28 -12.91 0.12
N ALA A 85 2.83 -13.95 0.75
CA ALA A 85 4.15 -14.47 0.45
C ALA A 85 4.14 -15.42 -0.77
N GLY A 86 5.31 -15.63 -1.36
CA GLY A 86 5.54 -16.66 -2.39
C GLY A 86 5.40 -16.18 -3.84
N GLU A 87 4.46 -15.28 -4.14
CA GLU A 87 4.32 -14.68 -5.48
C GLU A 87 4.89 -13.25 -5.54
N PRO A 88 5.48 -12.84 -6.66
CA PRO A 88 5.92 -11.46 -6.85
C PRO A 88 4.78 -10.47 -6.66
N THR A 89 4.95 -9.53 -5.74
CA THR A 89 3.95 -8.49 -5.43
C THR A 89 4.54 -7.10 -5.65
N ARG A 90 3.65 -6.16 -5.97
CA ARG A 90 4.04 -4.76 -6.15
C ARG A 90 3.59 -3.93 -4.96
N ILE A 91 4.51 -3.17 -4.41
CA ILE A 91 4.25 -2.14 -3.41
C ILE A 91 4.63 -0.79 -3.99
N GLY A 92 4.03 0.28 -3.49
CA GLY A 92 4.34 1.60 -3.98
C GLY A 92 4.02 2.69 -2.99
N VAL A 93 4.48 3.89 -3.33
CA VAL A 93 4.20 5.10 -2.59
C VAL A 93 3.72 6.16 -3.56
N ALA A 94 2.58 6.77 -3.24
CA ALA A 94 2.04 7.92 -3.95
C ALA A 94 2.25 9.18 -3.11
N PHE A 95 3.06 10.10 -3.60
CA PHE A 95 3.30 11.39 -2.98
C PHE A 95 2.59 12.48 -3.78
N ASN A 96 1.77 13.29 -3.10
CA ASN A 96 1.07 14.42 -3.68
C ASN A 96 1.28 15.65 -2.78
N ARG A 97 2.08 16.62 -3.23
CA ARG A 97 2.21 17.92 -2.56
C ARG A 97 1.57 19.02 -3.38
N PRO A 98 0.80 19.93 -2.76
CA PRO A 98 0.52 21.22 -3.39
C PRO A 98 1.84 22.00 -3.50
N GLY A 99 2.28 22.26 -4.73
CA GLY A 99 3.47 23.07 -5.00
C GLY A 99 3.19 24.56 -4.92
N ASN A 100 4.27 25.35 -4.92
CA ASN A 100 4.26 26.79 -4.66
C ASN A 100 3.69 27.60 -5.83
N ASN A 101 3.76 27.04 -7.05
CA ASN A 101 3.43 27.70 -8.33
C ASN A 101 2.22 27.06 -9.04
N HIS A 102 1.24 26.56 -8.29
CA HIS A 102 0.10 25.78 -8.83
C HIS A 102 0.50 24.46 -9.53
N SER A 103 1.79 24.10 -9.59
CA SER A 103 2.22 22.74 -9.90
C SER A 103 1.84 21.82 -8.74
N ARG A 104 1.41 20.60 -9.06
CA ARG A 104 1.27 19.54 -8.07
C ARG A 104 2.48 18.65 -8.24
N ASP A 105 3.30 18.54 -7.20
CA ASP A 105 4.37 17.54 -7.19
C ASP A 105 3.66 16.21 -6.98
N ARG A 106 3.45 15.51 -8.09
CA ARG A 106 2.83 14.20 -8.12
C ARG A 106 3.91 13.20 -8.44
N CYS A 107 4.11 12.27 -7.53
CA CYS A 107 5.10 11.26 -7.71
C CYS A 107 4.56 9.91 -7.29
N GLN A 108 4.81 8.91 -8.13
CA GLN A 108 4.39 7.54 -7.94
C GLN A 108 5.61 6.67 -8.21
N VAL A 109 5.98 5.88 -7.21
CA VAL A 109 7.10 4.95 -7.31
C VAL A 109 6.63 3.58 -6.83
N ALA A 110 6.94 2.55 -7.59
CA ALA A 110 6.56 1.18 -7.29
C ALA A 110 7.78 0.25 -7.35
N LEU A 111 7.78 -0.74 -6.47
CA LEU A 111 8.75 -1.82 -6.44
C LEU A 111 8.02 -3.15 -6.64
N LEU A 112 8.62 -4.03 -7.42
CA LEU A 112 8.26 -5.43 -7.53
C LEU A 112 9.25 -6.25 -6.71
N PHE A 113 8.76 -7.11 -5.84
CA PHE A 113 9.61 -8.03 -5.06
C PHE A 113 8.85 -9.32 -4.74
N THR A 114 9.58 -10.37 -4.34
CA THR A 114 8.98 -11.64 -3.93
C THR A 114 9.07 -11.79 -2.41
N PRO A 115 7.97 -11.55 -1.67
CA PRO A 115 7.94 -11.69 -0.21
C PRO A 115 8.09 -13.14 0.24
N THR A 116 8.90 -13.33 1.28
CA THR A 116 9.07 -14.62 1.97
C THR A 116 8.13 -14.69 3.18
N ALA A 117 7.51 -15.85 3.42
CA ALA A 117 6.59 -16.06 4.52
C ALA A 117 7.25 -15.72 5.87
N ASN A 118 6.48 -15.10 6.78
CA ASN A 118 6.91 -14.63 8.10
C ASN A 118 8.08 -13.63 8.08
N SER A 119 8.46 -13.10 6.92
CA SER A 119 9.53 -12.11 6.79
C SER A 119 9.00 -10.70 7.02
N LYS A 120 9.91 -9.81 7.42
CA LYS A 120 9.63 -8.40 7.68
C LYS A 120 10.52 -7.55 6.78
N TYR A 121 9.90 -6.58 6.13
CA TYR A 121 10.55 -5.67 5.20
C TYR A 121 10.32 -4.21 5.62
N ASN A 122 11.29 -3.36 5.35
CA ASN A 122 11.21 -1.92 5.51
C ASN A 122 11.27 -1.26 4.12
N ALA A 123 10.17 -0.62 3.73
CA ALA A 123 10.06 0.17 2.52
C ALA A 123 10.34 1.64 2.85
N HIS A 124 11.51 2.16 2.51
CA HIS A 124 11.89 3.53 2.82
C HIS A 124 11.72 4.46 1.62
N PHE A 125 10.83 5.44 1.78
CA PHE A 125 10.56 6.49 0.79
C PHE A 125 11.43 7.73 1.04
N VAL A 126 12.03 8.23 -0.04
CA VAL A 126 12.81 9.46 -0.05
C VAL A 126 12.29 10.35 -1.16
N TYR A 127 12.04 11.62 -0.85
CA TYR A 127 11.84 12.66 -1.86
C TYR A 127 12.90 13.75 -1.69
N GLU A 128 13.77 13.87 -2.68
CA GLU A 128 14.89 14.82 -2.73
C GLU A 128 15.08 15.31 -4.16
N ASN A 129 15.40 16.60 -4.34
CA ASN A 129 15.65 17.20 -5.66
C ASN A 129 14.55 16.93 -6.71
N ASP A 130 13.28 16.97 -6.29
CA ASP A 130 12.11 16.68 -7.12
C ASP A 130 12.05 15.26 -7.70
N GLN A 131 12.76 14.32 -7.09
CA GLN A 131 12.76 12.91 -7.44
C GLN A 131 12.26 12.06 -6.26
N CYS A 132 11.52 11.00 -6.57
CA CYS A 132 11.17 9.98 -5.58
C CYS A 132 12.05 8.76 -5.71
N GLY A 133 12.55 8.32 -4.56
CA GLY A 133 13.11 7.00 -4.36
C GLY A 133 12.21 6.17 -3.45
N LEU A 134 12.14 4.87 -3.75
CA LEU A 134 11.64 3.87 -2.83
C LEU A 134 12.66 2.74 -2.79
N SER A 135 13.08 2.37 -1.58
CA SER A 135 13.97 1.24 -1.37
C SER A 135 13.29 0.22 -0.46
N LEU A 136 13.63 -1.05 -0.63
CA LEU A 136 13.10 -2.14 0.19
C LEU A 136 14.26 -2.95 0.76
N GLN A 137 14.27 -3.10 2.08
CA GLN A 137 15.26 -3.89 2.80
C GLN A 137 14.54 -4.89 3.70
N ASP A 138 15.15 -6.03 3.96
CA ASP A 138 14.71 -6.89 5.06
C ASP A 138 15.11 -6.29 6.42
N THR A 139 14.55 -6.80 7.51
CA THR A 139 14.90 -6.34 8.86
C THR A 139 16.31 -6.70 9.33
N ALA A 140 17.03 -7.55 8.60
CA ALA A 140 18.44 -7.86 8.83
C ALA A 140 19.38 -6.90 8.08
N GLY A 141 18.84 -5.95 7.30
CA GLY A 141 19.59 -4.98 6.49
C GLY A 141 20.01 -5.51 5.12
N GLY A 142 19.52 -6.68 4.71
CA GLY A 142 19.70 -7.24 3.37
C GLY A 142 18.79 -6.56 2.35
N SER A 143 19.25 -6.51 1.10
CA SER A 143 18.42 -6.10 -0.04
C SER A 143 17.35 -7.16 -0.28
N ALA A 144 16.09 -6.75 -0.42
CA ALA A 144 14.97 -7.66 -0.65
C ALA A 144 14.77 -8.03 -2.15
N ASP A 145 15.83 -7.94 -2.97
CA ASP A 145 15.81 -8.10 -4.43
C ASP A 145 14.68 -7.31 -5.13
N ALA A 146 14.33 -6.16 -4.56
CA ALA A 146 13.25 -5.33 -5.09
C ALA A 146 13.72 -4.56 -6.32
N VAL A 147 12.91 -4.61 -7.38
CA VAL A 147 13.19 -3.95 -8.66
C VAL A 147 12.21 -2.80 -8.86
N LEU A 148 12.72 -1.66 -9.31
CA LEU A 148 11.88 -0.55 -9.75
C LEU A 148 10.99 -1.00 -10.91
N THR A 149 9.68 -0.76 -10.78
CA THR A 149 8.70 -1.12 -11.80
C THR A 149 7.80 0.07 -12.09
N ASP A 150 7.19 0.07 -13.27
CA ASP A 150 6.16 1.05 -13.63
C ASP A 150 4.98 0.99 -12.66
N TRP A 151 4.28 2.13 -12.53
CA TRP A 151 3.06 2.26 -11.73
C TRP A 151 1.88 1.57 -12.42
N GLU A 152 1.97 0.26 -12.50
CA GLU A 152 0.93 -0.61 -13.04
C GLU A 152 0.68 -1.73 -12.05
N CYS A 153 -0.56 -2.17 -11.94
CA CYS A 153 -0.95 -3.30 -11.11
C CYS A 153 -1.86 -4.19 -11.96
N PRO A 154 -1.39 -5.40 -12.33
CA PRO A 154 -2.11 -6.28 -13.25
C PRO A 154 -3.43 -6.82 -12.69
#